data_AF-Q6VPM9-F1
#
_entry.id   AF-Q6VPM9-F1
#
_cell.length_a   1.000
_cell.length_b   1.000
_cell.length_c   1.000
_cell.angle_alpha   90.00
_cell.angle_beta   90.00
_cell.angle_gamma   90.00
#
_symmetry.space_group_name_H-M   'P 1'
#
loop_
_entity.id
_entity.type
_entity.pdbx_description
1 polymer ?
#
loop_
_entity_poly.entity_id
_entity_poly.type
_entity_poly.pdbx_seq_one_letter_code
_entity_poly.pdbx_strand_id
1 'polypeptide(L)'
;ICTCGTCSCFDSWSGDNCECTTDTTGCKAPSNDAVCSGHGQCNCGRCSCDESFFGPFCETKDGEQPALCSSYEDCIRCAVHEINNIPCQDLDNKCREKIGLYKVQLVDATDDSLNCTFRFSDEKNVCDYRFSYELANNRETLLKVQNLQCKEINLIAAGFTIAASIIIGGLLMLFCYRCKIMYDDRKMFAKFEK
;
A
#
# COMPACT_ATOMS: atom_id res chain seq x y z
N ILE A 1 34.32 -26.92 -7.45
CA ILE A 1 35.77 -27.19 -7.67
C ILE A 1 36.16 -26.54 -8.98
N CYS A 2 37.20 -25.70 -9.03
CA CYS A 2 37.67 -25.11 -10.29
C CYS A 2 38.87 -25.90 -10.81
N THR A 3 38.81 -26.36 -12.05
CA THR A 3 39.88 -27.15 -12.68
C THR A 3 40.19 -26.54 -14.05
N CYS A 4 41.42 -26.06 -14.24
CA CYS A 4 41.88 -25.45 -15.50
C CYS A 4 40.97 -24.33 -16.05
N GLY A 5 40.42 -23.48 -15.19
CA GLY A 5 39.58 -22.34 -15.60
C GLY A 5 38.10 -22.68 -15.82
N THR A 6 37.68 -23.94 -15.61
CA THR A 6 36.27 -24.34 -15.62
C THR A 6 35.81 -24.72 -14.21
N CYS A 7 34.66 -24.20 -13.79
CA CYS A 7 34.06 -24.51 -12.50
C CYS A 7 33.15 -25.74 -12.59
N SER A 8 33.46 -26.76 -11.79
CA SER A 8 32.56 -27.86 -11.47
C SER A 8 31.70 -27.46 -10.28
N CYS A 9 30.42 -27.23 -10.54
CA CYS A 9 29.45 -26.80 -9.53
C CYS A 9 29.01 -27.95 -8.62
N PHE A 10 28.57 -27.58 -7.41
CA PHE A 10 27.93 -28.52 -6.49
C PHE A 10 26.52 -28.86 -6.98
N ASP A 11 25.97 -29.95 -6.44
CA ASP A 11 24.57 -30.30 -6.69
C ASP A 11 23.66 -29.10 -6.39
N SER A 12 22.72 -28.85 -7.30
CA SER A 12 21.82 -27.70 -7.30
C SER A 12 22.41 -26.33 -7.69
N TRP A 13 23.61 -26.28 -8.27
CA TRP A 13 24.22 -25.06 -8.81
C TRP A 13 24.72 -25.25 -10.26
N SER A 14 24.69 -24.18 -11.05
CA SER A 14 25.05 -24.13 -12.47
C SER A 14 25.63 -22.75 -12.85
N GLY A 15 26.09 -22.62 -14.11
CA GLY A 15 26.75 -21.41 -14.63
C GLY A 15 28.27 -21.53 -14.69
N ASP A 16 28.91 -20.63 -15.42
CA ASP A 16 30.36 -20.68 -15.68
C ASP A 16 31.19 -20.50 -14.41
N ASN A 17 30.64 -19.83 -13.39
CA ASN A 17 31.23 -19.66 -12.09
C ASN A 17 30.36 -20.21 -10.94
N CYS A 18 29.37 -21.05 -11.27
CA CYS A 18 28.40 -21.62 -10.33
C CYS A 18 27.55 -20.58 -9.61
N GLU A 19 27.22 -19.48 -10.28
CA GLU A 19 26.38 -18.39 -9.76
C GLU A 19 24.89 -18.73 -9.69
N CYS A 20 24.44 -19.70 -10.47
CA CYS A 20 23.03 -19.93 -10.72
C CYS A 20 22.53 -21.13 -9.92
N THR A 21 21.52 -20.94 -9.07
CA THR A 21 20.88 -22.09 -8.42
C THR A 21 19.96 -22.80 -9.41
N THR A 22 19.98 -24.14 -9.41
CA THR A 22 18.99 -24.96 -10.14
C THR A 22 17.80 -25.34 -9.26
N ASP A 23 17.79 -24.89 -8.00
CA ASP A 23 16.66 -25.08 -7.09
C ASP A 23 15.49 -24.17 -7.50
N THR A 24 14.34 -24.79 -7.79
CA THR A 24 13.13 -24.09 -8.23
C THR A 24 12.21 -23.69 -7.08
N THR A 25 12.54 -24.03 -5.83
CA THR A 25 11.71 -23.66 -4.67
C THR A 25 11.50 -22.14 -4.55
N GLY A 26 12.51 -21.34 -4.90
CA GLY A 26 12.42 -19.88 -4.92
C GLY A 26 11.54 -19.29 -6.03
N CYS A 27 11.10 -20.12 -6.98
CA CYS A 27 10.22 -19.74 -8.10
C CYS A 27 8.77 -20.19 -7.89
N LYS A 28 8.42 -20.72 -6.71
CA LYS A 28 7.07 -21.16 -6.38
C LYS A 28 6.42 -20.18 -5.42
N ALA A 29 5.17 -19.82 -5.69
CA ALA A 29 4.43 -18.92 -4.84
C ALA A 29 4.00 -19.62 -3.54
N PRO A 30 3.82 -18.90 -2.41
CA PRO A 30 3.35 -19.50 -1.16
C PRO A 30 2.00 -20.20 -1.26
N SER A 31 1.16 -19.82 -2.22
CA SER A 31 -0.18 -20.38 -2.45
C SER A 31 -0.23 -21.42 -3.58
N ASN A 32 0.87 -21.64 -4.32
CA ASN A 32 0.87 -22.50 -5.50
C ASN A 32 2.23 -23.18 -5.73
N ASP A 33 2.22 -24.49 -5.88
CA ASP A 33 3.41 -25.31 -6.14
C ASP A 33 3.92 -25.23 -7.58
N ALA A 34 3.17 -24.61 -8.50
CA ALA A 34 3.58 -24.39 -9.87
C ALA A 34 4.76 -23.41 -9.95
N VAL A 35 5.82 -23.83 -10.66
CA VAL A 35 6.96 -22.97 -10.94
C VAL A 35 6.50 -21.78 -11.80
N CYS A 36 6.77 -20.57 -11.32
CA CYS A 36 6.37 -19.31 -11.95
C CYS A 36 4.88 -19.26 -12.31
N SER A 37 4.03 -19.85 -11.46
CA SER A 37 2.58 -19.96 -11.66
C SER A 37 2.17 -20.60 -12.99
N GLY A 38 3.10 -21.27 -13.69
CA GLY A 38 2.89 -21.80 -15.04
C GLY A 38 3.02 -20.79 -16.18
N HIS A 39 3.43 -19.54 -15.89
CA HIS A 39 3.47 -18.42 -16.84
C HIS A 39 4.88 -17.83 -16.99
N GLY A 40 5.89 -18.69 -17.07
CA GLY A 40 7.27 -18.27 -17.26
C GLY A 40 8.28 -19.37 -17.00
N GLN A 41 9.55 -18.99 -16.96
CA GLN A 41 10.68 -19.88 -16.71
C GLN A 41 11.46 -19.46 -15.47
N CYS A 42 11.85 -20.43 -14.65
CA CYS A 42 12.68 -20.20 -13.47
C CYS A 42 14.16 -20.14 -13.86
N ASN A 43 14.74 -18.95 -13.82
CA ASN A 43 16.13 -18.67 -14.13
C ASN A 43 16.86 -18.26 -12.85
N CYS A 44 17.78 -19.11 -12.39
CA CYS A 44 18.59 -18.88 -11.18
C CYS A 44 17.77 -18.54 -9.93
N GLY A 45 16.65 -19.24 -9.74
CA GLY A 45 15.77 -19.02 -8.58
C GLY A 45 14.86 -17.79 -8.67
N ARG A 46 14.75 -17.15 -9.86
CA ARG A 46 13.78 -16.10 -10.14
C ARG A 46 12.97 -16.40 -11.39
N CYS A 47 11.73 -15.94 -11.42
CA CYS A 47 10.86 -16.12 -12.56
C CYS A 47 11.11 -15.07 -13.65
N SER A 48 11.24 -15.54 -14.89
CA SER A 48 11.14 -14.74 -16.11
C SER A 48 9.77 -15.00 -16.70
N CYS A 49 8.87 -14.02 -16.60
CA CYS A 49 7.47 -14.17 -16.98
C CYS A 49 7.24 -14.10 -18.48
N ASP A 50 6.20 -14.79 -18.93
CA ASP A 50 5.67 -14.69 -20.29
C ASP A 50 5.01 -13.32 -20.52
N GLU A 51 4.77 -12.97 -21.78
CA GLU A 51 4.10 -11.72 -22.14
C GLU A 51 2.73 -11.60 -21.45
N SER A 52 2.43 -10.42 -20.91
CA SER A 52 1.21 -10.10 -20.15
C SER A 52 1.12 -10.70 -18.74
N PHE A 53 2.17 -11.34 -18.21
CA PHE A 53 2.23 -11.78 -16.82
C PHE A 53 3.31 -11.05 -16.04
N PHE A 54 3.04 -10.77 -14.77
CA PHE A 54 3.92 -10.03 -13.88
C PHE A 54 3.81 -10.49 -12.42
N GLY A 55 4.72 -9.96 -11.60
CA GLY A 55 4.91 -10.37 -10.21
C GLY A 55 6.13 -11.28 -10.05
N PRO A 56 6.61 -11.49 -8.81
CA PRO A 56 7.78 -12.31 -8.50
C PRO A 56 7.63 -13.77 -8.93
N PHE A 57 6.39 -14.27 -9.08
CA PHE A 57 6.09 -15.64 -9.46
C PHE A 57 5.21 -15.71 -10.72
N CYS A 58 5.13 -14.63 -11.52
CA CYS A 58 4.28 -14.53 -12.73
C CYS A 58 2.81 -14.84 -12.48
N GLU A 59 2.34 -14.52 -11.29
CA GLU A 59 1.02 -14.88 -10.80
C GLU A 59 -0.08 -13.92 -11.24
N THR A 60 0.29 -12.72 -11.71
CA THR A 60 -0.67 -11.67 -12.05
C THR A 60 -0.69 -11.44 -13.55
N LYS A 61 -1.88 -11.39 -14.13
CA LYS A 61 -2.09 -11.07 -15.54
C LYS A 61 -2.36 -9.59 -15.74
N ASP A 62 -1.90 -9.03 -16.86
CA ASP A 62 -2.12 -7.64 -17.23
C ASP A 62 -3.61 -7.26 -17.23
N GLY A 63 -3.92 -6.13 -16.60
CA GLY A 63 -5.29 -5.65 -16.35
C GLY A 63 -6.04 -6.32 -15.19
N GLU A 64 -5.45 -7.28 -14.47
CA GLU A 64 -6.06 -7.92 -13.30
C GLU A 64 -5.45 -7.42 -11.97
N GLN A 65 -6.18 -7.62 -10.87
CA GLN A 65 -5.64 -7.35 -9.53
C GLN A 65 -4.55 -8.37 -9.17
N PRO A 66 -3.50 -7.98 -8.42
CA PRO A 66 -2.43 -8.90 -8.06
C PRO A 66 -2.94 -10.12 -7.28
N ALA A 67 -2.63 -11.32 -7.78
CA ALA A 67 -3.23 -12.56 -7.30
C ALA A 67 -2.86 -12.91 -5.85
N LEU A 68 -1.71 -12.40 -5.36
CA LEU A 68 -1.24 -12.69 -4.01
C LEU A 68 -1.62 -11.63 -2.96
N CYS A 69 -2.33 -10.55 -3.31
CA CYS A 69 -2.73 -9.54 -2.31
C CYS A 69 -3.45 -10.19 -1.12
N SER A 70 -4.39 -11.10 -1.38
CA SER A 70 -5.13 -11.85 -0.34
C SER A 70 -4.26 -12.84 0.43
N SER A 71 -3.15 -13.30 -0.16
CA SER A 71 -2.25 -14.24 0.51
C SER A 71 -1.46 -13.58 1.64
N TYR A 72 -1.16 -12.28 1.50
CA TYR A 72 -0.44 -11.47 2.49
C TYR A 72 -1.36 -10.71 3.45
N GLU A 73 -2.69 -10.91 3.40
CA GLU A 73 -3.64 -10.12 4.18
C GLU A 73 -3.37 -10.17 5.69
N ASP A 74 -3.11 -11.36 6.25
CA ASP A 74 -2.78 -11.52 7.68
C ASP A 74 -1.50 -10.76 8.06
N CYS A 75 -0.49 -10.76 7.18
CA CYS A 75 0.78 -10.07 7.37
C CYS A 75 0.60 -8.54 7.38
N ILE A 76 -0.15 -8.03 6.39
CA ILE A 76 -0.41 -6.60 6.25
C ILE A 76 -1.29 -6.09 7.38
N ARG A 77 -2.26 -6.90 7.83
CA ARG A 77 -3.08 -6.55 8.99
C ARG A 77 -2.24 -6.38 10.25
N CYS A 78 -1.24 -7.26 10.48
CA CYS A 78 -0.32 -7.09 11.58
C CYS A 78 0.59 -5.86 11.41
N ALA A 79 1.14 -5.63 10.21
CA ALA A 79 1.91 -4.41 9.92
C ALA A 79 1.11 -3.13 10.22
N VAL A 80 -0.17 -3.08 9.83
CA VAL A 80 -1.07 -1.97 10.13
C VAL A 80 -1.37 -1.85 11.63
N HIS A 81 -1.54 -2.97 12.33
CA HIS A 81 -1.70 -2.96 13.79
C HIS A 81 -0.47 -2.32 14.47
N GLU A 82 0.74 -2.67 14.07
CA GLU A 82 1.97 -2.06 14.60
C GLU A 82 2.03 -0.55 14.36
N ILE A 83 1.66 -0.08 13.15
CA ILE A 83 1.58 1.36 12.81
C ILE A 83 0.63 2.11 13.76
N ASN A 84 -0.46 1.46 14.17
CA ASN A 84 -1.47 2.02 15.07
C ASN A 84 -1.23 1.66 16.55
N ASN A 85 -0.06 1.11 16.91
CA ASN A 85 0.32 0.68 18.26
C ASN A 85 -0.61 -0.39 18.87
N ILE A 86 -1.15 -1.27 18.05
CA ILE A 86 -2.03 -2.38 18.44
C ILE A 86 -1.19 -3.68 18.41
N PRO A 87 -1.26 -4.55 19.43
CA PRO A 87 -0.56 -5.83 19.39
C PRO A 87 -1.18 -6.79 18.35
N CYS A 88 -0.36 -7.58 17.65
CA CYS A 88 -0.81 -8.51 16.61
C CYS A 88 -0.05 -9.85 16.57
N GLN A 89 0.54 -10.28 17.69
CA GLN A 89 1.41 -11.47 17.77
C GLN A 89 0.83 -12.73 17.10
N ASP A 90 -0.46 -13.01 17.30
CA ASP A 90 -1.13 -14.19 16.73
C ASP A 90 -1.25 -14.09 15.20
N LEU A 91 -1.47 -12.89 14.66
CA LEU A 91 -1.50 -12.65 13.22
C LEU A 91 -0.12 -12.76 12.59
N ASP A 92 0.91 -12.25 13.27
CA ASP A 92 2.30 -12.39 12.82
C ASP A 92 2.68 -13.86 12.68
N ASN A 93 2.37 -14.68 13.69
CA ASN A 93 2.64 -16.12 13.67
C ASN A 93 1.94 -16.82 12.49
N LYS A 94 0.64 -16.54 12.30
CA LYS A 94 -0.15 -17.11 11.20
C LYS A 94 0.38 -16.70 9.83
N CYS A 95 0.81 -15.45 9.69
CA CYS A 95 1.46 -14.97 8.48
C CYS A 95 2.77 -15.73 8.22
N ARG A 96 3.66 -15.83 9.23
CA ARG A 96 4.97 -16.48 9.08
C ARG A 96 4.88 -17.96 8.77
N GLU A 97 3.85 -18.64 9.28
CA GLU A 97 3.59 -20.05 8.96
C GLU A 97 3.28 -20.24 7.47
N LYS A 98 2.53 -19.31 6.86
CA LYS A 98 2.10 -19.39 5.46
C LYS A 98 3.13 -18.84 4.47
N ILE A 99 3.74 -17.71 4.81
CA ILE A 99 4.57 -16.91 3.90
C ILE A 99 6.07 -17.07 4.19
N GLY A 100 6.42 -17.48 5.41
CA GLY A 100 7.81 -17.56 5.86
C GLY A 100 8.36 -16.23 6.38
N LEU A 101 9.65 -16.00 6.13
CA LEU A 101 10.33 -14.78 6.58
C LEU A 101 9.90 -13.59 5.72
N TYR A 102 9.45 -12.54 6.40
CA TYR A 102 9.10 -11.28 5.76
C TYR A 102 9.59 -10.09 6.57
N LYS A 103 9.81 -8.97 5.87
CA LYS A 103 10.13 -7.66 6.42
C LYS A 103 9.12 -6.65 5.95
N VAL A 104 8.78 -5.71 6.83
CA VAL A 104 7.91 -4.59 6.51
C VAL A 104 8.77 -3.35 6.29
N GLN A 105 8.52 -2.65 5.19
CA GLN A 105 9.08 -1.35 4.91
C GLN A 105 7.93 -0.35 4.77
N LEU A 106 7.96 0.70 5.60
CA LEU A 106 6.99 1.79 5.51
C LEU A 106 7.40 2.75 4.40
N VAL A 107 6.46 3.09 3.53
CA VAL A 107 6.66 4.00 2.39
C VAL A 107 5.66 5.15 2.47
N ASP A 108 6.09 6.36 2.12
CA ASP A 108 5.21 7.52 2.09
C ASP A 108 4.18 7.45 0.94
N ALA A 109 3.07 8.17 1.10
CA ALA A 109 1.83 7.98 0.34
C ALA A 109 1.88 8.17 -1.20
N THR A 110 3.02 8.52 -1.80
CA THR A 110 3.17 8.87 -3.22
C THR A 110 3.84 7.78 -4.07
N ASP A 111 3.87 6.53 -3.61
CA ASP A 111 4.45 5.43 -4.39
C ASP A 111 3.38 4.71 -5.25
N ASP A 112 3.45 4.92 -6.57
CA ASP A 112 2.55 4.29 -7.55
C ASP A 112 2.82 2.78 -7.71
N SER A 113 3.93 2.25 -7.17
CA SER A 113 4.23 0.81 -7.19
C SER A 113 3.34 -0.01 -6.24
N LEU A 114 2.60 0.64 -5.34
CA LEU A 114 1.67 -0.02 -4.41
C LEU A 114 0.40 -0.44 -5.14
N ASN A 115 0.33 -1.72 -5.52
CA ASN A 115 -0.71 -2.29 -6.38
C ASN A 115 -1.78 -3.12 -5.66
N CYS A 116 -1.62 -3.35 -4.34
CA CYS A 116 -2.63 -3.99 -3.50
C CYS A 116 -3.30 -2.95 -2.59
N THR A 117 -4.59 -3.17 -2.28
CA THR A 117 -5.37 -2.35 -1.34
C THR A 117 -5.99 -3.22 -0.26
N PHE A 118 -5.86 -2.80 1.00
CA PHE A 118 -6.45 -3.46 2.17
C PHE A 118 -7.26 -2.46 2.98
N ARG A 119 -8.48 -2.83 3.37
CA ARG A 119 -9.34 -1.99 4.21
C ARG A 119 -9.22 -2.40 5.67
N PHE A 120 -8.70 -1.50 6.48
CA PHE A 120 -8.68 -1.60 7.93
C PHE A 120 -9.88 -0.83 8.51
N SER A 121 -10.67 -1.50 9.36
CA SER A 121 -11.79 -0.86 10.05
C SER A 121 -11.64 -1.09 11.54
N ASP A 122 -11.79 0.00 12.29
CA ASP A 122 -11.94 0.03 13.73
C ASP A 122 -13.31 0.65 14.07
N GLU A 123 -13.71 0.67 15.34
CA GLU A 123 -15.04 1.12 15.81
C GLU A 123 -15.43 2.53 15.30
N LYS A 124 -14.44 3.37 14.97
CA LYS A 124 -14.65 4.77 14.55
C LYS A 124 -14.07 5.11 13.19
N ASN A 125 -13.20 4.27 12.62
CA ASN A 125 -12.41 4.62 11.45
C ASN A 125 -12.44 3.50 10.41
N VAL A 126 -12.52 3.91 9.14
CA VAL A 126 -12.30 3.03 8.00
C VAL A 126 -11.17 3.64 7.19
N CYS A 127 -10.10 2.88 6.97
CA CYS A 127 -8.93 3.32 6.24
C CYS A 127 -8.55 2.30 5.17
N ASP A 128 -8.19 2.80 4.00
CA ASP A 128 -7.70 1.99 2.90
C ASP A 128 -6.17 2.15 2.83
N TYR A 129 -5.45 1.09 3.19
CA TYR A 129 -3.99 1.01 3.09
C TYR A 129 -3.59 0.41 1.75
N ARG A 130 -2.59 1.01 1.10
CA ARG A 130 -1.95 0.44 -0.08
C ARG A 130 -0.67 -0.30 0.29
N PHE A 131 -0.39 -1.41 -0.38
CA PHE A 131 0.85 -2.16 -0.20
C PHE A 131 1.31 -2.84 -1.50
N SER A 132 2.56 -3.28 -1.52
CA SER A 132 3.11 -4.19 -2.54
C SER A 132 4.06 -5.19 -1.90
N TYR A 133 4.41 -6.23 -2.65
CA TYR A 133 5.30 -7.30 -2.20
C TYR A 133 6.41 -7.54 -3.21
N GLU A 134 7.63 -7.74 -2.73
CA GLU A 134 8.81 -8.03 -3.53
C GLU A 134 9.61 -9.18 -2.90
N LEU A 135 10.28 -9.98 -3.71
CA LEU A 135 11.14 -11.06 -3.22
C LEU A 135 12.59 -10.55 -3.11
N ALA A 136 13.13 -10.53 -1.89
CA ALA A 136 14.55 -10.21 -1.67
C ALA A 136 15.44 -11.42 -1.98
N ASN A 137 16.74 -11.16 -2.19
CA ASN A 137 17.74 -12.16 -2.59
C ASN A 137 17.82 -13.40 -1.68
N ASN A 138 17.45 -13.27 -0.40
CA ASN A 138 17.49 -14.36 0.58
C ASN A 138 16.16 -15.11 0.73
N ARG A 139 15.25 -15.05 -0.25
CA ARG A 139 13.88 -15.59 -0.16
C ARG A 139 13.02 -14.95 0.95
N GLU A 140 13.46 -13.80 1.43
CA GLU A 140 12.72 -12.98 2.39
C GLU A 140 11.75 -12.09 1.62
N THR A 141 10.48 -12.09 2.00
CA THR A 141 9.48 -11.24 1.35
C THR A 141 9.57 -9.83 1.93
N LEU A 142 9.76 -8.83 1.07
CA LEU A 142 9.70 -7.43 1.44
C LEU A 142 8.28 -6.91 1.17
N LEU A 143 7.55 -6.59 2.23
CA LEU A 143 6.24 -5.94 2.17
C LEU A 143 6.43 -4.43 2.29
N LYS A 144 6.14 -3.70 1.22
CA LYS A 144 6.11 -2.24 1.23
C LYS A 144 4.70 -1.79 1.57
N VAL A 145 4.54 -1.08 2.68
CA VAL A 145 3.24 -0.68 3.20
C VAL A 145 3.16 0.83 3.30
N GLN A 146 2.06 1.41 2.86
CA GLN A 146 1.82 2.84 2.97
C GLN A 146 1.78 3.27 4.44
N ASN A 147 2.61 4.24 4.81
CA ASN A 147 2.63 4.85 6.14
C ASN A 147 1.48 5.86 6.30
N LEU A 148 0.27 5.33 6.44
CA LEU A 148 -0.93 6.12 6.67
C LEU A 148 -1.37 5.95 8.12
N GLN A 149 -1.42 7.02 8.90
CA GLN A 149 -1.94 6.98 10.27
C GLN A 149 -3.46 7.20 10.26
N CYS A 150 -4.23 6.20 10.69
CA CYS A 150 -5.67 6.33 10.83
C CYS A 150 -6.01 7.25 12.00
N LYS A 151 -6.36 8.50 11.71
CA LYS A 151 -6.80 9.44 12.75
C LYS A 151 -8.30 9.39 12.93
N GLU A 152 -8.74 9.28 14.18
CA GLU A 152 -10.15 9.41 14.57
C GLU A 152 -10.75 10.72 14.03
N ILE A 153 -11.72 10.60 13.12
CA ILE A 153 -12.53 11.75 12.71
C ILE A 153 -13.48 12.06 13.87
N ASN A 154 -13.24 13.18 14.55
CA ASN A 154 -14.08 13.63 15.65
C ASN A 154 -15.39 14.19 15.08
N LEU A 155 -16.41 13.34 14.95
CA LEU A 155 -17.72 13.69 14.38
C LEU A 155 -18.36 14.90 15.07
N ILE A 156 -18.21 15.00 16.40
CA ILE A 156 -18.70 16.12 17.20
C ILE A 156 -17.98 17.42 16.82
N ALA A 157 -16.66 17.39 16.68
CA ALA A 157 -15.88 18.56 16.28
C ALA A 157 -16.19 18.97 14.83
N ALA A 158 -16.38 18.00 13.93
CA ALA A 158 -16.84 18.25 12.56
C ALA A 158 -18.23 18.90 12.55
N GLY A 159 -19.15 18.44 13.39
CA GLY A 159 -20.47 19.04 13.54
C GLY A 159 -20.41 20.50 14.01
N PHE A 160 -19.63 20.79 15.06
CA PHE A 160 -19.48 22.15 15.57
C PHE A 160 -18.82 23.09 14.56
N THR A 161 -17.81 22.63 13.83
CA THR A 161 -17.12 23.44 12.80
C THR A 161 -18.05 23.78 11.64
N ILE A 162 -18.87 22.84 11.18
CA ILE A 162 -19.88 23.07 10.13
C ILE A 162 -20.97 24.03 10.63
N ALA A 163 -21.50 23.84 11.84
CA ALA A 163 -22.53 24.72 12.38
C ALA A 163 -22.01 26.16 12.56
N ALA A 164 -20.81 26.33 13.12
CA ALA A 164 -20.21 27.64 13.32
C ALA A 164 -19.94 28.37 12.00
N SER A 165 -19.46 27.66 10.97
CA SER A 165 -19.20 28.26 9.65
C SER A 165 -20.48 28.73 8.96
N ILE A 166 -21.60 28.01 9.09
CA ILE A 166 -22.90 28.46 8.59
C ILE A 166 -23.37 29.73 9.31
N ILE A 167 -23.26 29.77 10.64
CA ILE A 167 -23.67 30.94 11.44
C ILE A 167 -22.81 32.16 11.08
N ILE A 168 -21.49 32.00 11.03
CA ILE A 168 -20.56 33.08 10.69
C ILE A 168 -20.79 33.56 9.25
N GLY A 169 -20.95 32.63 8.30
CA GLY A 169 -21.26 32.96 6.91
C GLY A 169 -22.57 33.73 6.77
N GLY A 170 -23.61 33.32 7.50
CA GLY A 170 -24.89 34.02 7.54
C GLY A 170 -24.78 35.44 8.14
N LEU A 171 -24.07 35.59 9.26
CA LEU A 171 -23.84 36.90 9.87
C LEU A 171 -23.04 37.84 8.97
N LEU A 172 -22.02 37.34 8.29
CA LEU A 172 -21.24 38.11 7.31
C LEU A 172 -22.10 38.56 6.13
N MET A 173 -22.95 37.68 5.60
CA MET A 173 -23.88 38.04 4.52
C MET A 173 -24.84 39.16 4.96
N LEU A 174 -25.42 39.04 6.16
CA LEU A 174 -26.30 40.07 6.72
C LEU A 174 -25.57 41.39 6.97
N PHE A 175 -24.33 41.32 7.44
CA PHE A 175 -23.49 42.51 7.64
C PHE A 175 -23.18 43.21 6.32
N CYS A 176 -22.75 42.47 5.30
CA CYS A 176 -22.54 43.01 3.95
C CYS A 176 -23.81 43.64 3.38
N TYR A 177 -24.97 43.00 3.56
CA TYR A 177 -26.26 43.55 3.15
C TYR A 177 -26.58 44.86 3.87
N ARG A 178 -26.35 44.94 5.19
CA ARG A 178 -26.53 46.17 5.97
C ARG A 178 -25.57 47.28 5.54
N CYS A 179 -24.30 46.96 5.30
CA CYS A 179 -23.34 47.93 4.77
C CYS A 179 -23.75 48.46 3.40
N LYS A 180 -24.25 47.59 2.51
CA LYS A 180 -24.77 48.01 1.21
C LYS A 180 -25.95 48.97 1.37
N ILE A 181 -26.93 48.64 2.21
CA ILE A 181 -28.06 49.54 2.48
C ILE A 181 -27.58 50.89 3.02
N MET A 182 -26.70 50.90 4.03
CA MET A 182 -26.21 52.16 4.61
C MET A 182 -25.43 53.01 3.59
N TYR A 183 -24.71 52.37 2.69
CA TYR A 183 -24.01 53.07 1.61
C TYR A 183 -25.00 53.69 0.61
N ASP A 184 -25.99 52.92 0.18
CA ASP A 184 -27.03 53.39 -0.75
C ASP A 184 -27.89 54.51 -0.13
N ASP A 185 -28.20 54.40 1.17
CA ASP A 185 -28.92 55.38 1.96
C ASP A 185 -28.12 56.70 2.11
N ARG A 186 -26.84 56.63 2.50
CA ARG A 186 -25.93 57.81 2.51
C ARG A 186 -25.83 58.47 1.14
N LYS A 187 -25.77 57.68 0.06
CA LYS A 187 -25.72 58.19 -1.32
C LYS A 187 -27.02 58.90 -1.72
N MET A 188 -28.17 58.42 -1.23
CA MET A 188 -29.45 59.10 -1.44
C MET A 188 -29.53 60.41 -0.64
N PHE A 189 -29.15 60.42 0.64
CA PHE A 189 -29.13 61.66 1.45
C PHE A 189 -28.25 62.76 0.85
N ALA A 190 -27.07 62.43 0.32
CA ALA A 190 -26.18 63.39 -0.32
C ALA A 190 -26.77 64.06 -1.59
N LYS A 191 -27.85 63.52 -2.18
CA LYS A 191 -28.53 64.13 -3.32
C LYS A 191 -29.63 65.13 -2.91
N PHE A 192 -30.06 65.13 -1.66
CA PHE A 192 -31.12 66.03 -1.17
C PHE A 192 -30.58 67.33 -0.54
N GLU A 193 -29.27 67.41 -0.26
CA GLU A 193 -28.62 68.59 0.33
C GLU A 193 -28.14 69.60 -0.73
N LYS A 194 -28.77 69.63 -1.91
CA LYS A 194 -28.44 70.55 -3.00
C LYS A 194 -29.67 71.09 -3.70
#